data_AF-A0A401YVY1-F1
#
_entry.id   AF-A0A401YVY1-F1
#
_cell.length_a   1.000
_cell.length_b   1.000
_cell.length_c   1.000
_cell.angle_alpha   90.00
_cell.angle_beta   90.00
_cell.angle_gamma   90.00
#
_symmetry.space_group_name_H-M   'P 1'
#
loop_
_entity.id
_entity.type
_entity.pdbx_description
1 polymer ?
#
loop_
_entity_poly.entity_id
_entity_poly.type
_entity_poly.pdbx_seq_one_letter_code
_entity_poly.pdbx_strand_id
1 'polypeptide(L)'
;MTGRAGSTAGLVAVVGLACLLGGCDGDDPAPRHTASATLTPGDPAGAPPRPTRAAPAGNAPPGSGCDLLSLTRVEEVLAIGPVHTRPAEAGRTCDYLDGREQRVLTVTVGQLPQAMVGGPVDAARSSATGSGPRETLPGIAEAAVLYQDPVRGLGLAFARARGDLVVAVDITVPVADRERLVALARTAAAALEVAG
;
A
#
# COMPACT_ATOMS: atom_id res chain seq x y z
N MET A 1 -51.61 28.56 5.77
CA MET A 1 -51.82 27.82 4.51
C MET A 1 -50.56 26.97 4.32
N THR A 2 -50.50 25.78 4.95
CA THR A 2 -50.68 24.43 4.34
C THR A 2 -49.56 24.09 3.33
N GLY A 3 -48.74 23.05 3.50
CA GLY A 3 -49.00 21.78 4.18
C GLY A 3 -47.79 21.03 4.73
N ARG A 4 -48.09 20.24 5.77
CA ARG A 4 -47.37 19.03 6.18
C ARG A 4 -47.77 17.88 5.26
N ALA A 5 -46.83 17.01 4.93
CA ALA A 5 -47.09 15.58 4.76
C ALA A 5 -45.99 14.83 5.53
N GLY A 6 -46.40 14.07 6.53
CA GLY A 6 -45.58 13.06 7.18
C GLY A 6 -46.13 11.68 6.87
N SER A 7 -45.68 10.71 7.67
CA SER A 7 -46.18 9.33 7.83
C SER A 7 -45.64 8.30 6.84
N THR A 8 -45.28 7.06 7.21
CA THR A 8 -44.96 6.36 8.47
C THR A 8 -44.58 4.92 8.05
N ALA A 9 -43.69 4.29 8.82
CA ALA A 9 -43.69 2.85 9.17
C ALA A 9 -43.67 1.76 8.08
N GLY A 10 -42.63 0.93 8.17
CA GLY A 10 -42.63 -0.47 7.76
C GLY A 10 -41.66 -1.27 8.64
N LEU A 11 -42.15 -1.75 9.79
CA LEU A 11 -41.46 -2.65 10.72
C LEU A 11 -41.57 -4.11 10.23
N VAL A 12 -40.42 -4.81 10.30
CA VAL A 12 -40.22 -6.17 10.87
C VAL A 12 -40.83 -7.40 10.17
N ALA A 13 -40.04 -8.48 10.31
CA ALA A 13 -40.34 -9.91 10.20
C ALA A 13 -39.91 -10.51 8.83
N VAL A 14 -39.26 -11.67 8.71
CA VAL A 14 -39.26 -12.86 9.57
C VAL A 14 -37.92 -13.63 9.41
N VAL A 15 -37.35 -13.96 10.57
CA VAL A 15 -36.56 -15.14 10.95
C VAL A 15 -36.61 -16.35 10.01
N GLY A 16 -35.43 -16.92 9.71
CA GLY A 16 -35.24 -18.38 9.61
C GLY A 16 -34.82 -18.92 8.25
N LEU A 17 -34.22 -20.09 8.11
CA LEU A 17 -33.61 -21.08 9.01
C LEU A 17 -33.19 -22.21 8.06
N ALA A 18 -31.91 -22.60 8.01
CA ALA A 18 -31.47 -23.96 7.65
C ALA A 18 -29.93 -24.04 7.51
N CYS A 19 -29.25 -24.10 8.65
CA CYS A 19 -28.12 -25.02 8.77
C CYS A 19 -28.68 -26.45 8.67
N LEU A 20 -28.63 -27.04 7.49
CA LEU A 20 -28.93 -28.46 7.27
C LEU A 20 -27.82 -29.04 6.41
N LEU A 21 -26.78 -29.56 7.07
CA LEU A 21 -26.22 -30.91 6.86
C LEU A 21 -24.98 -31.11 7.75
N GLY A 22 -25.25 -31.59 8.98
CA GLY A 22 -24.32 -32.30 9.87
C GLY A 22 -23.39 -31.42 10.71
N GLY A 23 -23.42 -31.39 12.03
CA GLY A 23 -24.17 -32.13 13.04
C GLY A 23 -23.59 -31.64 14.38
N CYS A 24 -24.46 -31.14 15.26
CA CYS A 24 -24.12 -30.73 16.62
C CYS A 24 -24.76 -31.73 17.58
N ASP A 25 -23.92 -32.42 18.34
CA ASP A 25 -24.18 -33.13 19.60
C ASP A 25 -22.79 -33.23 20.25
N GLY A 26 -22.55 -32.95 21.52
CA GLY A 26 -23.39 -32.65 22.67
C GLY A 26 -22.52 -32.86 23.92
N ASP A 27 -22.64 -31.94 24.87
CA ASP A 27 -22.39 -32.02 26.32
C ASP A 27 -21.00 -32.24 26.98
N ASP A 28 -20.80 -31.40 28.01
CA ASP A 28 -19.83 -31.23 29.11
C ASP A 28 -19.53 -32.50 29.97
N PRO A 29 -18.70 -32.51 31.05
CA PRO A 29 -17.81 -31.48 31.64
C PRO A 29 -16.38 -31.96 32.02
N ALA A 30 -15.52 -31.01 32.45
CA ALA A 30 -14.23 -31.26 33.13
C ALA A 30 -14.42 -31.93 34.51
N PRO A 31 -13.44 -32.69 35.08
CA PRO A 31 -12.34 -32.04 35.80
C PRO A 31 -10.99 -32.82 35.90
N ARG A 32 -9.92 -32.04 36.14
CA ARG A 32 -8.70 -32.30 36.95
C ARG A 32 -8.19 -33.75 37.06
N HIS A 33 -6.97 -34.01 36.57
CA HIS A 33 -5.93 -34.71 37.35
C HIS A 33 -4.51 -34.29 36.94
N THR A 34 -3.71 -34.15 38.00
CA THR A 34 -2.32 -33.75 38.14
C THR A 34 -1.28 -34.73 37.55
N ALA A 35 -0.17 -34.12 37.11
CA ALA A 35 1.22 -34.56 37.27
C ALA A 35 1.67 -35.92 36.68
N SER A 36 2.67 -35.90 35.80
CA SER A 36 4.09 -35.98 36.21
C SER A 36 4.98 -36.13 34.98
N ALA A 37 6.16 -35.50 35.07
CA ALA A 37 7.23 -35.63 34.11
C ALA A 37 7.82 -37.06 34.10
N THR A 38 8.17 -37.55 32.91
CA THR A 38 9.18 -38.61 32.74
C THR A 38 10.13 -38.17 31.64
N LEU A 39 11.37 -37.87 32.05
CA LEU A 39 12.54 -37.73 31.17
C LEU A 39 12.84 -39.08 30.52
N THR A 40 13.20 -39.09 29.24
CA THR A 40 14.36 -39.88 28.77
C THR A 40 14.88 -39.33 27.43
N PRO A 41 16.20 -39.43 27.18
CA PRO A 41 16.94 -38.66 26.20
C PRO A 41 17.03 -39.37 24.84
N GLY A 42 17.09 -38.58 23.77
CA GLY A 42 17.34 -39.08 22.43
C GLY A 42 17.55 -37.93 21.45
N ASP A 43 18.81 -37.51 21.28
CA ASP A 43 19.29 -36.90 20.04
C ASP A 43 19.58 -38.09 19.10
N PRO A 44 19.16 -38.05 17.82
CA PRO A 44 20.02 -37.42 16.82
C PRO A 44 19.27 -36.64 15.73
N ALA A 45 19.94 -35.61 15.23
CA ALA A 45 19.92 -35.16 13.83
C ALA A 45 18.71 -34.33 13.35
N GLY A 46 19.01 -33.04 13.12
CA GLY A 46 18.71 -32.42 11.83
C GLY A 46 17.32 -31.82 11.64
N ALA A 47 16.78 -31.12 12.63
CA ALA A 47 15.72 -30.15 12.33
C ALA A 47 16.32 -29.02 11.47
N PRO A 48 15.76 -28.70 10.28
CA PRO A 48 16.25 -27.57 9.50
C PRO A 48 16.09 -26.30 10.34
N PRO A 49 17.09 -25.41 10.38
CA PRO A 49 16.97 -24.17 11.14
C PRO A 49 15.72 -23.44 10.65
N ARG A 50 14.82 -23.12 11.60
CA ARG A 50 13.71 -22.20 11.35
C ARG A 50 14.29 -20.97 10.67
N PRO A 51 13.76 -20.53 9.51
CA PRO A 51 14.30 -19.35 8.84
C PRO A 51 14.16 -18.16 9.79
N THR A 52 15.29 -17.77 10.39
CA THR A 52 15.41 -16.49 11.08
C THR A 52 15.13 -15.44 10.03
N ARG A 53 14.13 -14.58 10.27
CA ARG A 53 13.85 -13.43 9.43
C ARG A 53 15.16 -12.66 9.28
N ALA A 54 15.73 -12.67 8.08
CA ALA A 54 16.93 -11.90 7.80
C ALA A 54 16.61 -10.43 8.08
N ALA A 55 17.45 -9.77 8.88
CA ALA A 55 17.44 -8.32 8.94
C ALA A 55 17.58 -7.79 7.51
N PRO A 56 16.85 -6.74 7.11
CA PRO A 56 16.95 -6.21 5.76
C PRO A 56 18.41 -5.88 5.46
N ALA A 57 18.94 -6.47 4.39
CA ALA A 57 20.32 -6.27 3.97
C ALA A 57 20.55 -4.78 3.69
N GLY A 58 21.49 -4.16 4.40
CA GLY A 58 21.84 -2.74 4.30
C GLY A 58 22.52 -2.31 2.99
N ASN A 59 22.30 -3.04 1.89
CA ASN A 59 22.87 -2.75 0.57
C ASN A 59 21.76 -2.65 -0.50
N ALA A 60 20.61 -2.10 -0.13
CA ALA A 60 19.57 -1.77 -1.09
C ALA A 60 19.99 -0.45 -1.78
N PRO A 61 20.08 -0.36 -3.13
CA PRO A 61 20.43 0.89 -3.81
C PRO A 61 19.47 2.00 -3.38
N PRO A 62 19.90 3.27 -3.32
CA PRO A 62 19.02 4.33 -2.84
C PRO A 62 17.76 4.41 -3.72
N GLY A 63 16.58 4.35 -3.10
CA GLY A 63 15.29 4.23 -3.80
C GLY A 63 14.81 2.79 -4.09
N SER A 64 15.36 1.78 -3.41
CA SER A 64 14.89 0.38 -3.49
C SER A 64 14.01 -0.09 -2.32
N GLY A 65 13.91 0.72 -1.26
CA GLY A 65 12.98 0.53 -0.15
C GLY A 65 11.80 1.49 -0.21
N CYS A 66 10.82 1.31 0.67
CA CYS A 66 9.67 2.20 0.82
C CYS A 66 10.00 3.61 1.35
N ASP A 67 11.25 4.05 1.20
CA ASP A 67 11.84 5.19 1.90
C ASP A 67 11.74 6.52 1.14
N LEU A 68 11.00 6.57 0.01
CA LEU A 68 10.80 7.81 -0.73
C LEU A 68 9.97 8.84 0.05
N LEU A 69 9.09 8.38 0.93
CA LEU A 69 8.26 9.24 1.77
C LEU A 69 8.33 8.73 3.20
N SER A 70 8.68 9.61 4.14
CA SER A 70 8.59 9.26 5.56
C SER A 70 7.12 9.12 5.97
N LEU A 71 6.85 8.19 6.89
CA LEU A 71 5.50 7.95 7.42
C LEU A 71 4.89 9.25 7.98
N THR A 72 5.66 10.00 8.76
CA THR A 72 5.26 11.29 9.32
C THR A 72 4.87 12.31 8.25
N ARG A 73 5.55 12.33 7.10
CA ARG A 73 5.19 13.24 6.02
C ARG A 73 3.86 12.85 5.38
N VAL A 74 3.61 11.55 5.23
CA VAL A 74 2.34 11.05 4.70
C VAL A 74 1.19 11.38 5.65
N GLU A 75 1.40 11.19 6.96
CA GLU A 75 0.43 11.55 8.01
C GLU A 75 0.10 13.05 7.96
N GLU A 76 1.12 13.91 7.91
CA GLU A 76 0.97 15.36 7.87
C GLU A 76 0.20 15.83 6.62
N VAL A 77 0.61 15.37 5.44
CA VAL A 77 0.05 15.85 4.17
C VAL A 77 -1.36 15.30 3.94
N LEU A 78 -1.60 14.04 4.28
CA LEU A 78 -2.94 13.44 4.14
C LEU A 78 -3.87 13.78 5.30
N ALA A 79 -3.35 14.35 6.40
CA ALA A 79 -4.09 14.65 7.63
C ALA A 79 -4.81 13.41 8.18
N ILE A 80 -4.08 12.30 8.28
CA ILE A 80 -4.58 11.00 8.73
C ILE A 80 -3.87 10.53 10.01
N GLY A 81 -4.43 9.49 10.62
CA GLY A 81 -3.81 8.82 11.77
C GLY A 81 -2.51 8.09 11.38
N PRO A 82 -1.93 7.31 12.32
CA PRO A 82 -0.65 6.67 12.12
C PRO A 82 -0.65 5.80 10.85
N VAL A 83 0.45 5.86 10.10
CA VAL A 83 0.63 5.08 8.88
C VAL A 83 1.80 4.11 8.97
N HIS A 84 1.68 2.98 8.29
CA HIS A 84 2.77 2.02 8.12
C HIS A 84 2.86 1.58 6.67
N THR A 85 4.05 1.09 6.29
CA THR A 85 4.33 0.63 4.92
C THR A 85 4.30 -0.89 4.84
N ARG A 86 3.74 -1.40 3.74
CA ARG A 86 3.79 -2.80 3.33
C ARG A 86 4.32 -2.89 1.89
N PRO A 87 5.38 -3.68 1.62
CA PRO A 87 5.74 -4.02 0.25
C PRO A 87 4.61 -4.79 -0.43
N ALA A 88 4.21 -4.39 -1.64
CA ALA A 88 3.20 -5.12 -2.39
C ALA A 88 3.79 -6.38 -3.05
N GLU A 89 2.94 -7.35 -3.38
CA GLU A 89 3.36 -8.64 -3.97
C GLU A 89 4.07 -8.48 -5.33
N ALA A 90 3.81 -7.37 -6.04
CA ALA A 90 4.42 -7.06 -7.33
C ALA A 90 5.42 -5.90 -7.23
N GLY A 91 6.71 -6.24 -7.22
CA GLY A 91 7.82 -5.33 -7.52
C GLY A 91 8.16 -4.29 -6.46
N ARG A 92 8.77 -3.18 -6.91
CA ARG A 92 9.19 -2.01 -6.10
C ARG A 92 7.99 -1.11 -5.78
N THR A 93 6.93 -1.70 -5.25
CA THR A 93 5.68 -1.04 -4.90
C THR A 93 5.49 -1.07 -3.39
N CYS A 94 5.14 0.08 -2.82
CA CYS A 94 4.92 0.24 -1.40
C CYS A 94 3.52 0.80 -1.15
N ASP A 95 2.74 0.05 -0.39
CA ASP A 95 1.44 0.49 0.10
C ASP A 95 1.61 1.12 1.48
N TYR A 96 1.05 2.31 1.65
CA TYR A 96 0.92 3.00 2.91
C TYR A 96 -0.50 2.76 3.40
N LEU A 97 -0.61 2.23 4.62
CA LEU A 97 -1.85 1.80 5.24
C LEU A 97 -2.10 2.65 6.48
N ASP A 98 -3.35 3.00 6.75
CA ASP A 98 -3.74 3.64 8.00
C ASP A 98 -3.89 2.61 9.15
N GLY A 99 -4.19 3.09 10.35
CA GLY A 99 -4.44 2.24 11.52
C GLY A 99 -5.64 1.28 11.41
N ARG A 100 -6.40 1.32 10.31
CA ARG A 100 -7.48 0.37 9.99
C ARG A 100 -7.10 -0.59 8.86
N GLU A 101 -5.82 -0.65 8.50
CA GLU A 101 -5.30 -1.43 7.38
C GLU A 101 -5.88 -1.01 6.01
N GLN A 102 -6.42 0.21 5.92
CA GLN A 102 -6.90 0.76 4.65
C GLN A 102 -5.76 1.44 3.92
N ARG A 103 -5.65 1.18 2.62
CA ARG A 103 -4.64 1.79 1.76
C ARG A 103 -4.97 3.26 1.54
N VAL A 104 -4.05 4.13 1.94
CA VAL A 104 -4.16 5.59 1.82
C VAL A 104 -3.25 6.15 0.74
N LEU A 105 -2.20 5.43 0.37
CA LEU A 105 -1.22 5.87 -0.61
C LEU A 105 -0.50 4.63 -1.18
N THR A 106 -0.24 4.63 -2.48
CA THR A 106 0.65 3.66 -3.11
C THR A 106 1.75 4.40 -3.85
N VAL A 107 2.99 3.93 -3.68
CA VAL A 107 4.16 4.45 -4.37
C VAL A 107 4.82 3.30 -5.13
N THR A 108 5.02 3.47 -6.43
CA THR A 108 5.71 2.50 -7.29
C THR A 108 6.97 3.14 -7.84
N VAL A 109 8.11 2.44 -7.77
CA VAL A 109 9.40 2.94 -8.26
C VAL A 109 9.95 2.02 -9.35
N GLY A 110 10.05 2.53 -10.57
CA GLY A 110 10.66 1.86 -11.70
C GLY A 110 12.05 2.42 -12.02
N GLN A 111 12.94 1.57 -12.51
CA GLN A 111 14.20 2.00 -13.13
C GLN A 111 14.39 1.26 -14.42
N LEU A 112 14.62 2.00 -15.51
CA LEU A 112 14.77 1.45 -16.85
C LEU A 112 15.91 2.17 -17.59
N PRO A 113 16.67 1.48 -18.45
CA PRO A 113 17.64 2.13 -19.32
C PRO A 113 16.97 3.16 -20.23
N GLN A 114 17.60 4.33 -20.40
CA GLN A 114 17.10 5.39 -21.29
C GLN A 114 16.88 4.90 -22.72
N ALA A 115 17.77 4.02 -23.21
CA ALA A 115 17.64 3.42 -24.53
C ALA A 115 16.33 2.63 -24.73
N MET A 116 15.68 2.17 -23.66
CA MET A 116 14.41 1.44 -23.73
C MET A 116 13.18 2.35 -23.68
N VAL A 117 13.27 3.48 -22.97
CA VAL A 117 12.13 4.36 -22.71
C VAL A 117 12.18 5.66 -23.48
N GLY A 118 13.26 6.01 -24.18
CA GLY A 118 13.38 7.26 -24.95
C GLY A 118 13.64 8.50 -24.09
N GLY A 119 13.38 8.44 -22.78
CA GLY A 119 13.75 9.46 -21.81
C GLY A 119 12.75 9.61 -20.66
N PRO A 120 12.90 10.67 -19.84
CA PRO A 120 12.05 10.93 -18.68
C PRO A 120 10.58 11.16 -19.04
N VAL A 121 10.29 11.89 -20.13
CA VAL A 121 8.91 12.20 -20.53
C VAL A 121 8.11 10.93 -20.83
N ASP A 122 8.70 10.03 -21.58
CA ASP A 122 8.07 8.76 -21.98
C ASP A 122 8.00 7.78 -20.81
N ALA A 123 9.01 7.77 -19.93
CA ALA A 123 8.97 7.01 -18.68
C ALA A 123 7.83 7.47 -17.76
N ALA A 124 7.66 8.78 -17.53
CA ALA A 124 6.57 9.31 -16.70
C ALA A 124 5.19 9.01 -17.31
N ARG A 125 5.06 9.08 -18.64
CA ARG A 125 3.81 8.75 -19.35
C ARG A 125 3.46 7.27 -19.33
N SER A 126 4.46 6.40 -19.36
CA SER A 126 4.27 4.95 -19.32
C SER A 126 4.03 4.43 -17.90
N SER A 127 4.59 5.08 -16.88
CA SER A 127 4.29 4.76 -15.48
C SER A 127 2.95 5.33 -15.01
N ALA A 128 2.40 6.34 -15.69
CA ALA A 128 1.04 6.82 -15.45
C ALA A 128 0.02 5.73 -15.82
N THR A 129 -0.48 5.04 -14.80
CA THR A 129 -1.23 3.79 -14.94
C THR A 129 -2.75 3.99 -15.10
N GLY A 130 -3.25 5.22 -14.93
CA GLY A 130 -4.67 5.54 -15.13
C GLY A 130 -5.05 5.83 -16.59
N SER A 131 -6.34 5.61 -16.88
CA SER A 131 -6.97 5.83 -18.18
C SER A 131 -7.66 7.19 -18.33
N GLY A 132 -7.69 8.00 -17.26
CA GLY A 132 -8.27 9.34 -17.26
C GLY A 132 -7.43 10.39 -18.00
N PRO A 133 -7.91 11.64 -18.05
CA PRO A 133 -7.18 12.74 -18.66
C PRO A 133 -5.80 12.92 -18.00
N ARG A 134 -4.82 13.30 -18.81
CA ARG A 134 -3.43 13.47 -18.41
C ARG A 134 -3.02 14.93 -18.57
N GLU A 135 -2.39 15.48 -17.54
CA GLU A 135 -1.89 16.85 -17.53
C GLU A 135 -0.40 16.84 -17.18
N THR A 136 0.43 17.55 -17.95
CA THR A 136 1.85 17.70 -17.63
C THR A 136 2.04 18.71 -16.49
N LEU A 137 2.83 18.32 -15.48
CA LEU A 137 3.15 19.15 -14.32
C LEU A 137 4.65 19.52 -14.33
N PRO A 138 5.02 20.76 -14.71
CA PRO A 138 6.41 21.18 -14.63
C PRO A 138 6.87 21.39 -13.18
N GLY A 139 8.17 21.27 -12.92
CA GLY A 139 8.79 21.67 -11.65
C GLY A 139 8.69 20.65 -10.51
N ILE A 140 8.29 19.40 -10.79
CA ILE A 140 8.40 18.28 -9.83
C ILE A 140 9.66 17.45 -10.10
N ALA A 141 9.89 17.12 -11.37
CA ALA A 141 11.08 16.47 -11.87
C ALA A 141 11.32 16.93 -13.32
N GLU A 142 12.15 16.21 -14.07
CA GLU A 142 12.36 16.46 -15.51
C GLU A 142 11.07 16.25 -16.31
N ALA A 143 10.24 15.29 -15.90
CA ALA A 143 8.89 15.12 -16.41
C ALA A 143 7.94 14.68 -15.29
N ALA A 144 6.73 15.22 -15.28
CA ALA A 144 5.65 14.72 -14.44
C ALA A 144 4.30 14.84 -15.14
N VAL A 145 3.40 13.90 -14.84
CA VAL A 145 2.08 13.76 -15.41
C VAL A 145 1.09 13.48 -14.28
N LEU A 146 0.14 14.40 -14.09
CA LEU A 146 -1.06 14.16 -13.30
C LEU A 146 -2.04 13.35 -14.12
N TYR A 147 -2.69 12.37 -13.51
CA TYR A 147 -3.70 11.56 -14.15
C TYR A 147 -4.79 11.13 -13.15
N GLN A 148 -5.93 10.70 -13.69
CA GLN A 148 -7.00 10.09 -12.89
C GLN A 148 -7.05 8.59 -13.15
N ASP A 149 -7.04 7.80 -12.07
CA ASP A 149 -7.37 6.39 -12.08
C ASP A 149 -8.79 6.19 -11.54
N PRO A 150 -9.69 5.51 -12.27
CA PRO A 150 -11.07 5.30 -11.82
C PRO A 150 -11.17 4.35 -10.63
N VAL A 151 -10.16 3.53 -10.37
CA VAL A 151 -10.13 2.53 -9.29
C VAL A 151 -9.29 3.04 -8.11
N ARG A 152 -8.14 3.66 -8.38
CA ARG A 152 -7.15 4.06 -7.35
C ARG A 152 -7.17 5.53 -6.96
N GLY A 153 -7.97 6.36 -7.62
CA GLY A 153 -8.07 7.80 -7.34
C GLY A 153 -7.10 8.65 -8.14
N LEU A 154 -6.72 9.81 -7.60
CA LEU A 154 -5.83 10.74 -8.29
C LEU A 154 -4.40 10.22 -8.25
N GLY A 155 -3.71 10.28 -9.38
CA GLY A 155 -2.36 9.77 -9.54
C GLY A 155 -1.39 10.79 -10.14
N LEU A 156 -0.12 10.69 -9.77
CA LEU A 156 0.94 11.53 -10.29
C LEU A 156 2.18 10.67 -10.53
N ALA A 157 2.53 10.59 -11.82
CA ALA A 157 3.72 9.90 -12.28
C ALA A 157 4.80 10.92 -12.66
N PHE A 158 6.04 10.69 -12.25
CA PHE A 158 7.16 11.55 -12.62
C PHE A 158 8.42 10.74 -12.86
N ALA A 159 9.36 11.29 -13.62
CA ALA A 159 10.60 10.61 -13.93
C ALA A 159 11.78 11.57 -14.05
N ARG A 160 12.98 10.99 -13.91
CA ARG A 160 14.26 11.69 -13.95
C ARG A 160 15.34 10.81 -14.57
N ALA A 161 16.21 11.40 -15.37
CA ALA A 161 17.42 10.78 -15.87
C ALA A 161 18.51 10.71 -14.78
N ARG A 162 19.21 9.58 -14.69
CA ARG A 162 20.44 9.41 -13.90
C ARG A 162 21.45 8.61 -14.71
N GLY A 163 22.41 9.30 -15.32
CA GLY A 163 23.35 8.69 -16.25
C GLY A 163 22.61 8.10 -17.45
N ASP A 164 22.74 6.80 -17.66
CA ASP A 164 22.07 6.01 -18.71
C ASP A 164 20.72 5.42 -18.26
N LEU A 165 20.33 5.62 -17.01
CA LEU A 165 19.06 5.14 -16.45
C LEU A 165 18.01 6.26 -16.38
N VAL A 166 16.75 5.85 -16.32
CA VAL A 166 15.61 6.69 -15.93
C VAL A 166 14.97 6.07 -14.70
N VAL A 167 14.80 6.87 -13.65
CA VAL A 167 14.00 6.52 -12.49
C VAL A 167 12.60 7.09 -12.70
N ALA A 168 11.59 6.23 -12.70
CA ALA A 168 10.18 6.62 -12.78
C ALA A 168 9.50 6.32 -11.44
N VAL A 169 8.67 7.22 -10.96
CA VAL A 169 7.88 7.07 -9.75
C VAL A 169 6.43 7.31 -10.09
N ASP A 170 5.57 6.45 -9.58
CA ASP A 170 4.12 6.58 -9.68
C ASP A 170 3.52 6.66 -8.28
N ILE A 171 2.74 7.71 -8.01
CA ILE A 171 2.09 7.94 -6.72
C ILE A 171 0.59 8.01 -6.94
N THR A 172 -0.18 7.14 -6.27
CA THR A 172 -1.65 7.18 -6.28
C THR A 172 -2.21 7.35 -4.89
N VAL A 173 -3.18 8.25 -4.75
CA VAL A 173 -3.89 8.51 -3.50
C VAL A 173 -5.41 8.35 -3.72
N PRO A 174 -6.08 7.38 -3.07
CA PRO A 174 -7.50 7.12 -3.29
C PRO A 174 -8.40 8.29 -2.92
N VAL A 175 -8.09 8.99 -1.83
CA VAL A 175 -8.90 10.09 -1.29
C VAL A 175 -7.98 11.27 -0.94
N ALA A 176 -7.56 12.02 -1.97
CA ALA A 176 -6.89 13.30 -1.78
C ALA A 176 -7.23 14.28 -2.89
N ASP A 177 -7.05 15.57 -2.57
CA ASP A 177 -7.03 16.62 -3.57
C ASP A 177 -5.68 16.67 -4.31
N ARG A 178 -5.67 17.46 -5.38
CA ARG A 178 -4.49 17.68 -6.22
C ARG A 178 -3.33 18.26 -5.44
N GLU A 179 -3.58 19.15 -4.48
CA GLU A 179 -2.53 19.86 -3.75
C GLU A 179 -1.71 18.92 -2.87
N ARG A 180 -2.39 18.04 -2.11
CA ARG A 180 -1.74 17.03 -1.27
C ARG A 180 -0.92 16.04 -2.10
N LEU A 181 -1.47 15.58 -3.23
CA LEU A 181 -0.74 14.68 -4.12
C LEU A 181 0.53 15.34 -4.68
N VAL A 182 0.44 16.59 -5.12
CA VAL A 182 1.60 17.35 -5.60
C VAL A 182 2.63 17.57 -4.49
N ALA A 183 2.21 17.82 -3.26
CA ALA A 183 3.12 17.98 -2.12
C ALA A 183 3.88 16.69 -1.81
N LEU A 184 3.22 15.53 -1.85
CA LEU A 184 3.86 14.22 -1.72
C LEU A 184 4.84 13.97 -2.87
N ALA A 185 4.42 14.22 -4.12
CA ALA A 185 5.27 14.02 -5.29
C ALA A 185 6.54 14.88 -5.26
N ARG A 186 6.44 16.15 -4.87
CA ARG A 186 7.61 17.01 -4.69
C ARG A 186 8.55 16.48 -3.62
N THR A 187 8.00 15.96 -2.52
CA THR A 187 8.83 15.37 -1.45
C THR A 187 9.57 14.12 -1.95
N ALA A 188 8.87 13.22 -2.65
CA ALA A 188 9.48 12.03 -3.23
C ALA A 188 10.54 12.38 -4.29
N ALA A 189 10.27 13.39 -5.13
CA ALA A 189 11.23 13.87 -6.11
C ALA A 189 12.49 14.47 -5.47
N ALA A 190 12.33 15.23 -4.37
CA ALA A 190 13.45 15.75 -3.59
C ALA A 190 14.32 14.64 -3.00
N ALA A 191 13.70 13.57 -2.49
CA ALA A 191 14.41 12.41 -1.95
C ALA A 191 15.28 11.70 -3.01
N LEU A 192 14.84 11.70 -4.28
CA LEU A 192 15.63 11.15 -5.39
C LEU A 192 16.85 12.01 -5.76
N GLU A 193 16.84 13.31 -5.47
CA GLU A 193 18.01 14.17 -5.76
C GLU A 193 19.16 13.92 -4.80
N VAL A 194 18.85 13.72 -3.51
CA VAL A 194 19.84 13.51 -2.44
C VAL A 194 20.52 12.14 -2.57
N ALA A 195 19.84 11.18 -3.18
CA ALA A 195 20.34 9.84 -3.49
C ALA A 195 21.32 9.79 -4.68
N GLY A 196 21.48 10.91 -5.40
CA GLY A 196 22.21 11.10 -6.67
C GLY A 196 23.70 11.24 -6.50
#